data_AF-M0FJ87-F1
#
_entry.id   AF-M0FJ87-F1
#
_cell.length_a   1.000
_cell.length_b   1.000
_cell.length_c   1.000
_cell.angle_alpha   90.00
_cell.angle_beta   90.00
_cell.angle_gamma   90.00
#
_symmetry.space_group_name_H-M   'P 1'
#
loop_
_entity.id
_entity.type
_entity.pdbx_description
1 polymer ?
#
loop_
_entity_poly.entity_id
_entity_poly.type
_entity_poly.pdbx_seq_one_letter_code
_entity_poly.pdbx_strand_id
1 'polypeptide(L)' 'MDRTEFFLALIVFLLAAQIFQSEGQTAGFIMVPVLLILVLLPFYVVMAAAIEHDDT' A
#
# COMPACT_ATOMS: atom_id res chain seq x y z
N MET A 1 7.76 7.10 13.87
CA MET A 1 7.39 6.88 12.47
C MET A 1 5.92 7.15 12.37
N ASP A 2 5.55 8.19 11.64
CA ASP A 2 4.14 8.53 11.43
C ASP A 2 3.46 7.47 10.56
N ARG A 3 2.13 7.39 10.64
CA ARG A 3 1.35 6.35 9.92
C ARG A 3 1.66 6.38 8.42
N THR A 4 1.81 7.56 7.84
CA THR A 4 2.18 7.77 6.44
C THR A 4 3.55 7.19 6.09
N GLU A 5 4.55 7.43 6.95
CA GLU A 5 5.90 6.89 6.77
C GLU A 5 5.90 5.36 6.86
N PHE A 6 5.12 4.79 7.78
CA PHE A 6 4.96 3.33 7.89
C PHE A 6 4.34 2.72 6.63
N PHE A 7 3.28 3.32 6.10
CA PHE A 7 2.62 2.85 4.88
C PHE A 7 3.54 2.95 3.66
N LEU A 8 4.25 4.07 3.50
CA LEU A 8 5.21 4.25 2.41
C LEU A 8 6.37 3.24 2.50
N ALA A 9 6.91 3.02 3.70
CA ALA A 9 7.96 2.03 3.92
C ALA A 9 7.49 0.60 3.60
N LEU A 10 6.25 0.25 3.97
CA LEU A 10 5.66 -1.05 3.66
C LEU A 10 5.47 -1.24 2.16
N ILE A 11 4.96 -0.23 1.44
CA ILE A 11 4.80 -0.27 -0.01
C ILE A 11 6.15 -0.47 -0.69
N VAL A 12 7.15 0.35 -0.34
CA VAL A 12 8.49 0.28 -0.93
C VAL A 12 9.16 -1.06 -0.66
N PHE A 13 9.05 -1.59 0.56
CA PHE A 13 9.58 -2.90 0.91
C PHE A 13 8.96 -4.03 0.08
N LEU A 14 7.64 -4.02 -0.08
CA LEU A 14 6.94 -5.05 -0.87
C LEU A 14 7.24 -4.91 -2.37
N LEU A 15 7.39 -3.68 -2.89
CA LEU A 15 7.80 -3.43 -4.27
C LEU A 15 9.25 -3.87 -4.52
N ALA A 16 10.15 -3.67 -3.57
CA ALA A 16 11.53 -4.16 -3.65
C ALA A 16 11.58 -5.70 -3.60
N ALA A 17 10.74 -6.33 -2.77
CA ALA A 17 10.63 -7.78 -2.70
C ALA A 17 10.14 -8.42 -4.02
N GLN A 18 9.25 -7.75 -4.76
CA GLN A 18 8.85 -8.13 -6.12
C GLN A 18 10.04 -8.18 -7.09
N ILE A 19 10.84 -7.12 -7.11
CA ILE A 19 11.98 -6.98 -8.02
C ILE A 19 13.05 -8.05 -7.72
N PHE A 20 13.20 -8.42 -6.44
CA PHE A 20 14.19 -9.42 -6.01
C PHE A 20 13.72 -10.87 -6.22
N GLN A 21 12.40 -11.14 -6.20
CA GLN A 21 11.81 -12.44 -6.52
C GLN A 21 11.18 -12.42 -7.92
N SER A 22 12.03 -12.31 -8.94
CA SER A 22 11.62 -12.29 -10.35
C SER A 22 11.22 -13.67 -10.91
N GLU A 23 11.51 -14.78 -10.20
CA GLU A 23 11.24 -16.13 -10.71
C GLU A 23 10.10 -16.88 -9.98
N GLY A 24 9.07 -17.24 -10.74
CA GLY A 24 8.09 -18.26 -10.38
C GLY A 24 6.89 -17.81 -9.53
N GLN A 25 6.14 -18.81 -9.05
CA GLN A 25 4.84 -18.73 -8.35
C GLN A 25 4.84 -17.78 -7.13
N THR A 26 6.02 -17.48 -6.58
CA THR A 26 6.25 -16.59 -5.44
C THR A 26 6.00 -15.11 -5.76
N ALA A 27 6.21 -14.68 -7.01
CA ALA A 27 5.94 -13.30 -7.46
C ALA A 27 4.45 -12.94 -7.32
N GLY A 28 3.56 -13.89 -7.64
CA GLY A 28 2.11 -13.71 -7.51
C GLY A 28 1.66 -13.53 -6.05
N PHE A 29 2.27 -14.27 -5.12
CA PHE A 29 1.94 -14.17 -3.69
C PHE A 29 2.30 -12.80 -3.09
N ILE A 30 3.38 -12.18 -3.57
CA ILE A 30 3.79 -10.83 -3.16
C ILE A 30 2.96 -9.76 -3.90
N MET A 31 2.40 -10.07 -5.07
CA MET A 31 1.77 -9.07 -5.94
C MET A 31 0.39 -8.68 -5.45
N VAL A 32 -0.36 -9.67 -4.97
CA VAL A 32 -1.69 -9.47 -4.40
C VAL A 32 -1.69 -8.47 -3.22
N PRO A 33 -0.85 -8.61 -2.17
CA PRO A 33 -0.81 -7.64 -1.08
C PRO A 33 -0.31 -6.26 -1.52
N VAL A 34 0.63 -6.16 -2.46
CA VAL A 34 1.07 -4.88 -3.03
C VAL A 34 -0.07 -4.14 -3.71
N LEU A 35 -0.80 -4.83 -4.59
CA LEU A 35 -1.92 -4.26 -5.32
C LEU A 35 -3.07 -3.87 -4.37
N LEU A 36 -3.35 -4.70 -3.36
CA LEU A 36 -4.32 -4.35 -2.33
C LEU A 36 -3.94 -3.06 -1.60
N ILE A 37 -2.69 -2.89 -1.21
CA ILE A 37 -2.25 -1.67 -0.52
C ILE A 37 -2.32 -0.46 -1.46
N LEU A 38 -1.84 -0.60 -2.71
CA LEU A 38 -1.87 0.49 -3.70
C LEU A 38 -3.29 0.94 -4.04
N VAL A 39 -4.26 0.01 -4.04
CA VAL A 39 -5.67 0.34 -4.28
C VAL A 39 -6.32 0.87 -3.01
N LEU A 40 -6.14 0.25 -1.84
CA LEU A 40 -6.85 0.65 -0.62
C LEU A 40 -6.35 1.97 -0.03
N LEU A 41 -5.06 2.28 -0.19
CA LEU A 41 -4.46 3.50 0.37
C LEU A 41 -5.09 4.80 -0.16
N PRO A 42 -5.24 5.04 -1.48
CA PRO A 42 -5.90 6.26 -1.96
C PRO A 42 -7.36 6.33 -1.52
N PHE A 43 -8.08 5.21 -1.46
CA PHE A 43 -9.46 5.19 -0.94
C PHE A 43 -9.52 5.55 0.55
N TYR A 44 -8.59 5.04 1.36
CA TYR A 44 -8.49 5.40 2.77
C TYR A 44 -8.24 6.90 2.95
N VAL A 45 -7.32 7.48 2.17
CA VAL A 45 -7.02 8.91 2.22
C VAL A 45 -8.23 9.74 1.81
N VAL A 46 -8.92 9.37 0.72
CA VAL A 46 -10.11 10.08 0.24
C VAL A 46 -11.25 10.00 1.26
N MET A 47 -11.50 8.82 1.85
CA MET A 47 -12.54 8.66 2.87
C MET A 47 -12.21 9.43 4.15
N ALA A 48 -10.95 9.40 4.60
CA ALA A 48 -10.53 10.16 5.76
C ALA A 48 -10.71 11.66 5.55
N ALA A 49 -10.33 12.17 4.38
CA ALA A 49 -10.52 13.57 4.01
C ALA A 49 -12.00 13.95 3.87
N ALA A 50 -12.83 13.05 3.35
CA ALA A 50 -14.28 13.28 3.25
C ALA A 50 -14.95 13.37 4.62
N ILE A 51 -14.58 12.49 5.56
CA ILE A 51 -15.07 12.52 6.95
C ILE A 51 -14.61 13.81 7.64
N GLU A 52 -13.33 14.18 7.50
CA GLU A 52 -12.78 15.39 8.11
C GLU A 52 -13.45 16.66 7.59
N HIS A 53 -13.88 16.68 6.33
CA HIS A 53 -14.61 17.81 5.75
C HIS A 53 -16.07 17.90 6.21
N ASP A 54 -16.73 16.78 6.49
CA ASP A 54 -18.13 16.76 6.94
C ASP A 54 -18.28 17.23 8.41
N ASP A 55 -17.20 17.12 9.20
CA ASP A 55 -17.13 17.57 10.60
C ASP A 55 -16.75 19.07 10.78
N THR A 56 -16.51 19.83 9.70
CA THR A 56 -16.21 21.29 9.71
C THR A 56 -17.32 22.15 9.14
#